data_AF-A0A2E4D5Q4-F1
#
_entry.id   AF-A0A2E4D5Q4-F1
#
_cell.length_a   1.000
_cell.length_b   1.000
_cell.length_c   1.000
_cell.angle_alpha   90.00
_cell.angle_beta   90.00
_cell.angle_gamma   90.00
#
_symmetry.space_group_name_H-M   'P 1'
#
loop_
_entity.id
_entity.type
_entity.pdbx_description
1 polymer ?
#
loop_
_entity_poly.entity_id
_entity_poly.type
_entity_poly.pdbx_seq_one_letter_code
_entity_poly.pdbx_strand_id
1 'polypeptide(L)'
;MKCFLGLLPFLILGACKTGEEKYLYDENSPNIDDIRQYAQAECIREATFFSKFDSVSEFDDAAYEVGDIYKISQDDNSATIIYAKIIEKNATDVRIAFNSTTSSYKKYVVYEESDHEDLGSFLEGVVCDSNYEDYFPSASGLTSSTLKFVWKRETIETADSDDDDDDIADAYHISEQTLSVNINYPSFFYFYNGSKVHKYDIDDTDDENKELVKTSKITIESISASDCTSSACDFSHTTPLCNIVVDPDGYKQTNYSAKAFTTDNTSACNFLLSDGF
;
A
#
# COMPACT_ATOMS: atom_id res chain seq x y z
N MET A 1 25.79 28.96 -16.85
CA MET A 1 26.55 30.22 -16.65
C MET A 1 25.73 31.04 -15.64
N LYS A 2 26.06 31.04 -14.33
CA LYS A 2 27.05 31.90 -13.61
C LYS A 2 26.75 33.41 -13.80
N CYS A 3 26.65 34.30 -12.78
CA CYS A 3 26.73 34.24 -11.29
C CYS A 3 25.59 35.10 -10.68
N PHE A 4 25.23 35.18 -9.38
CA PHE A 4 25.86 34.92 -8.05
C PHE A 4 26.71 36.10 -7.46
N LEU A 5 26.61 36.30 -6.13
CA LEU A 5 27.15 37.38 -5.25
C LEU A 5 26.47 38.77 -5.34
N GLY A 6 26.31 39.55 -4.26
CA GLY A 6 26.66 39.38 -2.81
C GLY A 6 25.60 40.04 -1.89
N LEU A 7 25.48 39.76 -0.57
CA LEU A 7 26.42 40.03 0.55
C LEU A 7 26.95 41.48 0.55
N LEU A 8 26.91 42.32 1.61
CA LEU A 8 26.41 42.31 3.02
C LEU A 8 26.52 43.82 3.52
N PRO A 9 26.55 44.24 4.82
CA PRO A 9 25.77 44.00 6.06
C PRO A 9 25.15 45.28 6.72
N PHE A 10 24.53 45.12 7.90
CA PHE A 10 24.19 46.13 8.95
C PHE A 10 23.06 47.16 8.64
N LEU A 11 22.21 47.61 9.61
CA LEU A 11 22.15 47.36 11.07
C LEU A 11 20.68 47.31 11.56
N ILE A 12 20.43 46.54 12.62
CA ILE A 12 19.11 46.22 13.20
C ILE A 12 18.56 47.39 14.05
N LEU A 13 17.23 47.62 14.03
CA LEU A 13 16.36 47.88 15.21
C LEU A 13 14.94 48.28 14.76
N GLY A 14 13.95 47.39 14.92
CA GLY A 14 12.57 47.67 14.53
C GLY A 14 11.60 46.49 14.59
N ALA A 15 11.42 45.91 15.78
CA ALA A 15 10.38 44.92 16.11
C ALA A 15 10.22 43.71 15.16
N CYS A 16 10.93 42.61 15.47
CA CYS A 16 10.46 41.28 15.08
C CYS A 16 9.14 40.97 15.81
N LYS A 17 8.01 41.37 15.23
CA LYS A 17 6.82 40.54 15.38
C LYS A 17 7.09 39.27 14.59
N THR A 18 7.17 38.14 15.29
CA THR A 18 6.82 36.85 14.69
C THR A 18 5.41 37.00 14.14
N GLY A 19 5.31 37.13 12.82
CA GLY A 19 4.04 36.96 12.15
C GLY A 19 3.67 35.49 12.30
N GLU A 20 2.76 35.20 13.22
CA GLU A 20 1.95 33.98 13.10
C GLU A 20 1.29 34.05 11.73
N GLU A 21 1.51 33.04 10.89
CA GLU A 21 0.76 32.88 9.66
C GLU A 21 -0.69 32.62 10.05
N LYS A 22 -1.48 33.69 10.08
CA LYS A 22 -2.93 33.58 10.20
C LYS A 22 -3.46 33.01 8.90
N TYR A 23 -3.65 31.70 8.87
CA TYR A 23 -4.51 31.05 7.92
C TYR A 23 -5.83 31.83 7.84
N LEU A 24 -6.23 32.22 6.63
CA LEU A 24 -7.44 33.03 6.40
C LEU A 24 -8.74 32.27 6.67
N TYR A 25 -8.62 30.96 6.87
CA TYR A 25 -9.67 30.00 7.09
C TYR A 25 -9.22 29.02 8.18
N ASP A 26 -10.15 28.60 9.01
CA ASP A 26 -10.00 27.57 10.03
C ASP A 26 -11.00 26.41 9.78
N GLU A 27 -10.92 25.35 10.58
CA GLU A 27 -11.81 24.19 10.51
C GLU A 27 -13.31 24.53 10.65
N ASN A 28 -13.65 25.70 11.19
CA ASN A 28 -15.01 26.18 11.44
C ASN A 28 -15.49 27.16 10.34
N SER A 29 -14.65 27.44 9.34
CA SER A 29 -14.95 28.39 8.28
C SER A 29 -15.95 27.80 7.27
N PRO A 30 -16.99 28.53 6.85
CA PRO A 30 -18.10 27.98 6.07
C PRO A 30 -17.72 27.50 4.66
N ASN A 31 -16.50 27.80 4.21
CA ASN A 31 -15.97 27.41 2.90
C ASN A 31 -14.80 26.41 3.02
N ILE A 32 -14.53 25.84 4.21
CA ILE A 32 -13.37 24.96 4.42
C ILE A 32 -13.43 23.71 3.54
N ASP A 33 -14.63 23.17 3.31
CA ASP A 33 -14.83 21.99 2.45
C ASP A 33 -14.58 22.30 0.97
N ASP A 34 -15.00 23.48 0.48
CA ASP A 34 -14.69 23.94 -0.88
C ASP A 34 -13.17 24.10 -1.08
N ILE A 35 -12.47 24.60 -0.05
CA ILE A 35 -11.01 24.78 -0.07
C ILE A 35 -10.29 23.42 -0.07
N ARG A 36 -10.76 22.46 0.74
CA ARG A 36 -10.24 21.08 0.75
C ARG A 36 -10.43 20.40 -0.60
N GLN A 37 -11.63 20.48 -1.18
CA GLN A 37 -11.92 19.92 -2.52
C GLN A 37 -11.04 20.57 -3.60
N TYR A 38 -10.82 21.89 -3.54
CA TYR A 38 -9.92 22.56 -4.48
C TYR A 38 -8.47 22.09 -4.32
N ALA A 39 -7.96 21.97 -3.09
CA ALA A 39 -6.61 21.50 -2.81
C ALA A 39 -6.40 20.04 -3.23
N GLN A 40 -7.37 19.16 -2.99
CA GLN A 40 -7.37 17.78 -3.45
C GLN A 40 -7.32 17.70 -4.99
N ALA A 41 -8.20 18.43 -5.68
CA ALA A 41 -8.24 18.46 -7.14
C ALA A 41 -6.95 19.06 -7.74
N GLU A 42 -6.33 20.04 -7.08
CA GLU A 42 -5.03 20.59 -7.47
C GLU A 42 -3.90 19.56 -7.28
N CYS A 43 -3.86 18.84 -6.16
CA CYS A 43 -2.92 17.75 -5.91
C CYS A 43 -3.02 16.65 -6.97
N ILE A 44 -4.22 16.16 -7.29
CA ILE A 44 -4.46 15.15 -8.32
C ILE A 44 -3.99 15.65 -9.69
N ARG A 45 -4.38 16.89 -10.06
CA ARG A 45 -4.01 17.53 -11.34
C ARG A 45 -2.49 17.69 -11.52
N GLU A 46 -1.73 17.91 -10.46
CA GLU A 46 -0.27 18.10 -10.52
C GLU A 46 0.53 16.81 -10.36
N ALA A 47 -0.08 15.78 -9.78
CA ALA A 47 0.46 14.44 -9.68
C ALA A 47 0.45 13.72 -11.04
N THR A 48 1.54 13.91 -11.80
CA THR A 48 1.81 13.17 -13.05
C THR A 48 2.00 11.64 -12.89
N PHE A 49 1.77 11.09 -11.70
CA PHE A 49 1.53 9.67 -11.49
C PHE A 49 0.10 9.28 -11.91
N PHE A 50 -0.94 9.97 -11.43
CA PHE A 50 -2.34 9.62 -11.71
C PHE A 50 -2.63 9.69 -13.21
N SER A 51 -2.20 10.75 -13.90
CA SER A 51 -2.35 10.85 -15.36
C SER A 51 -1.67 9.74 -16.19
N LYS A 52 -0.81 8.90 -15.57
CA LYS A 52 -0.22 7.68 -16.19
C LYS A 52 -0.87 6.40 -15.67
N PHE A 53 -1.48 6.46 -14.49
CA PHE A 53 -2.27 5.39 -13.90
C PHE A 53 -3.61 5.29 -14.66
N ASP A 54 -4.29 6.41 -14.88
CA ASP A 54 -5.52 6.49 -15.68
C ASP A 54 -5.31 6.02 -17.12
N SER A 55 -4.11 6.20 -17.69
CA SER A 55 -3.79 5.71 -19.03
C SER A 55 -3.57 4.19 -19.10
N VAL A 56 -3.68 3.47 -17.98
CA VAL A 56 -3.61 2.00 -17.92
C VAL A 56 -4.85 1.38 -17.27
N SER A 57 -5.96 2.12 -17.20
CA SER A 57 -7.29 1.58 -16.85
C SER A 57 -7.68 0.46 -17.81
N GLU A 58 -7.81 0.78 -19.10
CA GLU A 58 -7.90 -0.21 -20.16
C GLU A 58 -6.55 -0.96 -20.25
N PHE A 59 -6.48 -2.19 -19.75
CA PHE A 59 -5.19 -2.92 -19.61
C PHE A 59 -4.46 -3.18 -20.93
N ASP A 60 -5.10 -2.99 -22.09
CA ASP A 60 -4.45 -3.07 -23.40
C ASP A 60 -3.29 -2.06 -23.52
N ASP A 61 -3.42 -0.85 -22.96
CA ASP A 61 -2.38 0.19 -22.97
C ASP A 61 -1.36 0.05 -21.81
N ALA A 62 -1.54 -0.95 -20.92
CA ALA A 62 -0.63 -1.19 -19.81
C ALA A 62 0.76 -1.67 -20.26
N ALA A 63 1.81 -1.19 -19.59
CA ALA A 63 3.21 -1.40 -19.97
C ALA A 63 3.77 -2.82 -19.73
N TYR A 64 2.95 -3.74 -19.22
CA TYR A 64 3.28 -5.16 -19.05
C TYR A 64 2.58 -6.02 -20.11
N GLU A 65 3.18 -7.15 -20.47
CA GLU A 65 2.75 -7.96 -21.62
C GLU A 65 2.43 -9.41 -21.29
N VAL A 66 1.61 -10.04 -22.14
CA VAL A 66 1.28 -11.47 -22.01
C VAL A 66 2.55 -12.30 -22.15
N GLY A 67 2.88 -13.05 -21.10
CA GLY A 67 4.12 -13.81 -21.00
C GLY A 67 5.10 -13.27 -19.96
N ASP A 68 4.97 -12.02 -19.51
CA ASP A 68 5.82 -11.43 -18.47
C ASP A 68 5.75 -12.23 -17.18
N ILE A 69 6.90 -12.40 -16.53
CA ILE A 69 7.06 -13.15 -15.29
C ILE A 69 7.66 -12.25 -14.22
N TYR A 70 7.06 -12.31 -13.04
CA TYR A 70 7.51 -11.60 -11.85
C TYR A 70 7.85 -12.59 -10.75
N LYS A 71 8.98 -12.34 -10.09
CA LYS A 71 9.39 -13.03 -8.87
C LYS A 71 9.07 -12.15 -7.68
N ILE A 72 8.21 -12.64 -6.81
CA ILE A 72 7.84 -12.03 -5.54
C ILE A 72 8.60 -12.77 -4.45
N SER A 73 9.30 -12.05 -3.58
CA SER A 73 10.11 -12.63 -2.48
C SER A 73 9.89 -11.87 -1.19
N GLN A 74 9.75 -12.60 -0.08
CA GLN A 74 9.77 -12.05 1.29
C GLN A 74 11.11 -12.39 1.97
N ASP A 75 11.65 -11.45 2.74
CA ASP A 75 12.99 -11.55 3.38
C ASP A 75 13.01 -12.24 4.75
N ASP A 76 11.84 -12.55 5.31
CA ASP A 76 11.64 -13.05 6.66
C ASP A 76 12.11 -14.50 6.91
N ASN A 77 12.04 -14.96 8.17
CA ASN A 77 12.51 -16.27 8.64
C ASN A 77 11.96 -17.50 7.88
N SER A 78 10.92 -17.35 7.06
CA SER A 78 10.35 -18.37 6.17
C SER A 78 10.33 -17.91 4.71
N ALA A 79 11.50 -17.48 4.21
CA ALA A 79 11.77 -17.00 2.84
C ALA A 79 10.88 -17.67 1.77
N THR A 80 9.78 -17.00 1.44
CA THR A 80 8.76 -17.49 0.52
C THR A 80 8.95 -16.80 -0.82
N ILE A 81 9.03 -17.62 -1.88
CA ILE A 81 9.13 -17.15 -3.26
C ILE A 81 7.87 -17.57 -4.00
N ILE A 82 7.22 -16.59 -4.63
CA ILE A 82 6.06 -16.78 -5.50
C ILE A 82 6.44 -16.23 -6.88
N TYR A 83 6.07 -16.95 -7.91
CA TYR A 83 6.17 -16.49 -9.29
C TYR A 83 4.77 -16.14 -9.78
N ALA A 84 4.63 -14.97 -10.41
CA ALA A 84 3.41 -14.52 -11.05
C ALA A 84 3.68 -14.37 -12.55
N LYS A 85 2.75 -14.80 -13.41
CA LYS A 85 2.88 -14.67 -14.87
C LYS A 85 1.61 -14.11 -15.48
N ILE A 86 1.73 -13.13 -16.36
CA ILE A 86 0.61 -12.65 -17.19
C ILE A 86 0.26 -13.73 -18.22
N ILE A 87 -0.97 -14.21 -18.21
CA ILE A 87 -1.48 -15.27 -19.09
C ILE A 87 -2.42 -14.70 -20.16
N GLU A 88 -3.20 -13.69 -19.80
CA GLU A 88 -4.17 -13.02 -20.66
C GLU A 88 -4.23 -11.53 -20.26
N LYS A 89 -4.37 -10.65 -21.25
CA LYS A 89 -4.52 -9.19 -21.12
C LYS A 89 -5.51 -8.76 -22.21
N ASN A 90 -6.51 -7.98 -21.84
CA ASN A 90 -7.45 -7.31 -22.72
C ASN A 90 -7.97 -6.04 -22.02
N ALA A 91 -8.64 -5.14 -22.74
CA ALA A 91 -9.19 -3.90 -22.16
C ALA A 91 -10.02 -4.07 -20.87
N THR A 92 -10.64 -5.22 -20.61
CA THR A 92 -11.56 -5.43 -19.46
C THR A 92 -11.00 -6.26 -18.30
N ASP A 93 -10.09 -7.23 -18.57
CA ASP A 93 -9.45 -8.03 -17.53
C ASP A 93 -7.98 -8.36 -17.82
N VAL A 94 -7.22 -8.56 -16.74
CA VAL A 94 -5.89 -9.19 -16.79
C VAL A 94 -5.91 -10.47 -15.95
N ARG A 95 -5.40 -11.58 -16.52
CA ARG A 95 -5.37 -12.89 -15.87
C ARG A 95 -3.95 -13.34 -15.60
N ILE A 96 -3.69 -13.70 -14.35
CA ILE A 96 -2.35 -13.87 -13.83
C ILE A 96 -2.25 -15.20 -13.07
N ALA A 97 -1.36 -16.08 -13.52
CA ALA A 97 -1.08 -17.33 -12.83
C ALA A 97 -0.03 -17.09 -11.73
N PHE A 98 -0.39 -17.37 -10.49
CA PHE A 98 0.50 -17.40 -9.33
C PHE A 98 0.89 -18.83 -9.00
N ASN A 99 2.18 -19.08 -8.78
CA ASN A 99 2.71 -20.40 -8.44
C ASN A 99 3.87 -20.30 -7.44
N SER A 100 4.05 -21.34 -6.63
CA SER A 100 5.11 -21.44 -5.64
C SER A 100 5.45 -22.92 -5.39
N THR A 101 6.53 -23.18 -4.66
CA THR A 101 6.77 -24.50 -4.03
C THR A 101 5.70 -24.83 -2.99
N THR A 102 5.12 -23.83 -2.34
CA THR A 102 4.01 -23.98 -1.39
C THR A 102 2.67 -23.95 -2.13
N SER A 103 1.84 -24.97 -1.93
CA SER A 103 0.53 -25.08 -2.61
C SER A 103 -0.44 -23.95 -2.29
N SER A 104 -0.36 -23.36 -1.09
CA SER A 104 -1.23 -22.28 -0.62
C SER A 104 -1.14 -20.97 -1.42
N TYR A 105 -0.12 -20.82 -2.27
CA TYR A 105 0.08 -19.65 -3.13
C TYR A 105 -0.12 -19.96 -4.63
N LYS A 106 -0.65 -21.15 -4.96
CA LYS A 106 -1.00 -21.51 -6.33
C LYS A 106 -2.44 -21.06 -6.61
N LYS A 107 -2.63 -20.20 -7.61
CA LYS A 107 -3.95 -19.67 -8.01
C LYS A 107 -3.89 -18.96 -9.35
N TYR A 108 -5.03 -18.79 -9.99
CA TYR A 108 -5.25 -17.76 -11.00
C TYR A 108 -5.88 -16.54 -10.32
N VAL A 109 -5.36 -15.35 -10.60
CA VAL A 109 -6.01 -14.09 -10.26
C VAL A 109 -6.62 -13.50 -11.53
N VAL A 110 -7.87 -13.06 -11.45
CA VAL A 110 -8.49 -12.11 -12.38
C VAL A 110 -8.55 -10.76 -11.67
N TYR A 111 -8.19 -9.71 -12.40
CA TYR A 111 -8.30 -8.33 -11.96
C TYR A 111 -9.00 -7.57 -13.07
N GLU A 112 -10.15 -6.97 -12.76
CA GLU A 112 -11.01 -6.29 -13.73
C GLU A 112 -10.63 -4.80 -13.82
N GLU A 113 -10.98 -4.16 -14.94
CA GLU A 113 -10.68 -2.74 -15.17
C GLU A 113 -11.40 -1.83 -14.15
N SER A 114 -12.62 -2.16 -13.73
CA SER A 114 -13.30 -1.44 -12.65
C SER A 114 -12.57 -1.53 -11.30
N ASP A 115 -11.92 -2.66 -10.98
CA ASP A 115 -11.06 -2.76 -9.79
C ASP A 115 -9.77 -1.92 -9.92
N HIS A 116 -9.39 -1.54 -11.14
CA HIS A 116 -8.32 -0.59 -11.40
C HIS A 116 -8.78 0.85 -11.19
N GLU A 117 -9.96 1.23 -11.71
CA GLU A 117 -10.57 2.54 -11.46
C GLU A 117 -10.84 2.78 -9.95
N ASP A 118 -11.39 1.79 -9.24
CA ASP A 118 -11.63 1.86 -7.79
C ASP A 118 -10.31 2.01 -7.01
N LEU A 119 -9.25 1.29 -7.42
CA LEU A 119 -7.91 1.46 -6.84
C LEU A 119 -7.31 2.84 -7.16
N GLY A 120 -7.52 3.38 -8.36
CA GLY A 120 -7.09 4.72 -8.73
C GLY A 120 -7.73 5.78 -7.85
N SER A 121 -9.07 5.73 -7.75
CA SER A 121 -9.88 6.60 -6.89
C SER A 121 -9.47 6.52 -5.41
N PHE A 122 -9.15 5.32 -4.92
CA PHE A 122 -8.56 5.12 -3.59
C PHE A 122 -7.23 5.86 -3.42
N LEU A 123 -6.30 5.67 -4.37
CA LEU A 123 -4.95 6.26 -4.30
C LEU A 123 -5.00 7.79 -4.38
N GLU A 124 -5.91 8.35 -5.18
CA GLU A 124 -6.18 9.79 -5.19
C GLU A 124 -6.68 10.28 -3.84
N GLY A 125 -7.65 9.57 -3.24
CA GLY A 125 -8.18 9.88 -1.91
C GLY A 125 -7.08 9.90 -0.84
N VAL A 126 -6.39 8.78 -0.63
CA VAL A 126 -5.43 8.65 0.49
C VAL A 126 -4.15 9.48 0.34
N VAL A 127 -3.88 10.02 -0.85
CA VAL A 127 -2.68 10.84 -1.10
C VAL A 127 -2.99 12.33 -1.17
N CYS A 128 -4.19 12.72 -1.64
CA CYS A 128 -4.53 14.12 -1.88
C CYS A 128 -5.65 14.68 -0.99
N ASP A 129 -6.36 13.85 -0.20
CA ASP A 129 -7.32 14.33 0.80
C ASP A 129 -6.74 14.24 2.23
N SER A 130 -6.64 15.39 2.89
CA SER A 130 -6.10 15.51 4.25
C SER A 130 -6.96 14.87 5.34
N ASN A 131 -8.21 14.50 5.02
CA ASN A 131 -9.05 13.69 5.92
C ASN A 131 -8.45 12.30 6.23
N TYR A 132 -7.45 11.86 5.47
CA TYR A 132 -6.79 10.56 5.64
C TYR A 132 -5.39 10.63 6.25
N GLU A 133 -4.86 11.81 6.61
CA GLU A 133 -3.46 11.97 7.09
C GLU A 133 -3.14 11.11 8.33
N ASP A 134 -4.09 10.88 9.24
CA ASP A 134 -3.87 10.02 10.42
C ASP A 134 -3.60 8.55 10.04
N TYR A 135 -4.28 8.05 9.01
CA TYR A 135 -4.13 6.69 8.49
C TYR A 135 -3.00 6.59 7.45
N PHE A 136 -2.80 7.64 6.66
CA PHE A 136 -1.87 7.70 5.53
C PHE A 136 -0.92 8.91 5.66
N PRO A 137 0.00 8.89 6.65
CA PRO A 137 0.76 10.08 7.07
C PRO A 137 1.83 10.56 6.07
N SER A 138 2.05 9.83 4.97
CA SER A 138 2.94 10.30 3.91
C SER A 138 2.74 9.55 2.60
N ALA A 139 2.92 10.30 1.51
CA ALA A 139 3.05 9.79 0.16
C ALA A 139 4.23 10.45 -0.56
N SER A 140 4.79 9.77 -1.56
CA SER A 140 5.91 10.25 -2.36
C SER A 140 5.90 9.60 -3.75
N GLY A 141 6.60 10.21 -4.70
CA GLY A 141 6.64 9.71 -6.08
C GLY A 141 5.45 10.13 -6.95
N LEU A 142 4.62 11.07 -6.48
CA LEU A 142 3.50 11.70 -7.20
C LEU A 142 3.81 12.20 -8.62
N THR A 143 5.08 12.45 -8.95
CA THR A 143 5.53 12.91 -10.28
C THR A 143 6.34 11.86 -11.03
N SER A 144 6.32 10.60 -10.59
CA SER A 144 7.15 9.51 -11.11
C SER A 144 6.33 8.41 -11.80
N SER A 145 6.90 7.22 -11.98
CA SER A 145 6.19 5.99 -12.39
C SER A 145 5.87 5.08 -11.20
N THR A 146 6.21 5.49 -9.97
CA THR A 146 6.03 4.69 -8.76
C THR A 146 5.57 5.55 -7.60
N LEU A 147 4.30 5.41 -7.24
CA LEU A 147 3.72 6.00 -6.04
C LEU A 147 4.11 5.15 -4.84
N LYS A 148 4.58 5.80 -3.77
CA LYS A 148 4.80 5.16 -2.48
C LYS A 148 4.02 5.88 -1.40
N PHE A 149 3.34 5.13 -0.55
CA PHE A 149 2.59 5.67 0.58
C PHE A 149 2.79 4.81 1.82
N VAL A 150 2.63 5.42 2.98
CA VAL A 150 2.66 4.74 4.28
C VAL A 150 1.23 4.60 4.77
N TRP A 151 0.82 3.40 5.17
CA TRP A 151 -0.43 3.12 5.85
C TRP A 151 -0.14 2.73 7.29
N LYS A 152 -0.67 3.48 8.26
CA LYS A 152 -0.67 3.14 9.68
C LYS A 152 -1.97 2.45 10.06
N ARG A 153 -1.85 1.39 10.83
CA ARG A 153 -2.95 0.64 11.42
C ARG A 153 -2.65 0.41 12.89
N GLU A 154 -3.63 0.66 13.73
CA GLU A 154 -3.59 0.45 15.17
C GLU A 154 -4.68 -0.55 15.52
N THR A 155 -4.41 -1.49 16.40
CA THR A 155 -5.38 -2.51 16.81
C THR A 155 -5.15 -2.84 18.28
N ILE A 156 -6.25 -2.89 19.03
CA ILE A 156 -6.31 -3.38 20.40
C ILE A 156 -6.80 -4.83 20.31
N GLU A 157 -5.93 -5.78 20.64
CA GLU A 157 -6.31 -7.18 20.83
C GLU A 157 -6.80 -7.35 22.28
N THR A 158 -8.11 -7.18 22.47
CA THR A 158 -8.76 -7.47 23.75
C THR A 158 -8.69 -8.97 24.02
N ALA A 159 -8.09 -9.37 25.15
CA ALA A 159 -7.96 -10.77 25.53
C ALA A 159 -9.33 -11.33 25.94
N ASP A 160 -10.01 -11.99 25.00
CA ASP A 160 -11.34 -12.56 25.20
C ASP A 160 -11.24 -13.90 25.98
N SER A 161 -11.08 -13.82 27.30
CA SER A 161 -11.12 -14.97 28.23
C SER A 161 -12.24 -14.83 29.26
N ASP A 162 -13.45 -15.15 28.82
CA ASP A 162 -14.73 -15.18 29.57
C ASP A 162 -14.76 -16.10 30.83
N ASP A 163 -13.63 -16.69 31.27
CA ASP A 163 -13.62 -17.80 32.26
C ASP A 163 -12.38 -17.91 33.19
N ASP A 164 -11.38 -17.00 33.14
CA ASP A 164 -10.19 -17.04 34.05
C ASP A 164 -9.97 -15.69 34.76
N ASP A 165 -9.78 -15.72 36.10
CA ASP A 165 -9.58 -14.54 37.00
C ASP A 165 -8.21 -13.81 36.83
N ASP A 166 -7.47 -14.10 35.74
CA ASP A 166 -6.18 -13.47 35.44
C ASP A 166 -6.40 -12.31 34.44
N ASP A 167 -6.38 -11.06 34.94
CA ASP A 167 -6.50 -9.82 34.14
C ASP A 167 -5.32 -9.68 33.14
N ILE A 168 -5.34 -10.42 32.03
CA ILE A 168 -4.40 -10.21 30.91
C ILE A 168 -4.79 -8.90 30.22
N ALA A 169 -3.95 -7.88 30.37
CA ALA A 169 -4.18 -6.57 29.76
C ALA A 169 -4.30 -6.66 28.23
N ASP A 170 -5.13 -5.79 27.66
CA ASP A 170 -5.31 -5.67 26.20
C ASP A 170 -3.96 -5.52 25.50
N ALA A 171 -3.64 -6.44 24.58
CA ALA A 171 -2.39 -6.39 23.84
C ALA A 171 -2.50 -5.36 22.71
N TYR A 172 -1.60 -4.40 22.67
CA TYR A 172 -1.61 -3.34 21.65
C TYR A 172 -0.67 -3.67 20.49
N HIS A 173 -1.19 -3.57 19.27
CA HIS A 173 -0.46 -3.85 18.04
C HIS A 173 -0.55 -2.66 17.08
N ILE A 174 0.62 -2.12 16.72
CA ILE A 174 0.76 -1.10 15.67
C ILE A 174 1.43 -1.75 14.45
N SER A 175 0.81 -1.59 13.28
CA SER A 175 1.40 -1.96 11.99
C SER A 175 1.57 -0.72 11.10
N GLU A 176 2.80 -0.45 10.68
CA GLU A 176 3.12 0.56 9.66
C GLU A 176 3.54 -0.14 8.37
N GLN A 177 2.85 0.14 7.26
CA GLN A 177 3.05 -0.51 5.98
C GLN A 177 3.45 0.52 4.92
N THR A 178 4.70 0.50 4.47
CA THR A 178 5.13 1.23 3.28
C THR A 178 4.79 0.41 2.06
N LEU A 179 3.94 0.95 1.18
CA LEU A 179 3.40 0.30 -0.01
C LEU A 179 3.90 1.02 -1.27
N SER A 180 4.03 0.31 -2.40
CA SER A 180 4.60 0.87 -3.64
C SER A 180 3.87 0.38 -4.90
N VAL A 181 3.02 1.24 -5.45
CA VAL A 181 2.31 1.03 -6.73
C VAL A 181 3.24 1.47 -7.87
N ASN A 182 3.37 0.66 -8.91
CA ASN A 182 4.19 0.97 -10.09
C ASN A 182 3.39 0.70 -11.36
N ILE A 183 3.28 1.70 -12.24
CA ILE A 183 2.50 1.64 -13.48
C ILE A 183 2.98 0.56 -14.47
N ASN A 184 4.21 0.06 -14.28
CA ASN A 184 4.80 -1.00 -15.11
C ASN A 184 4.34 -2.41 -14.69
N TYR A 185 3.55 -2.55 -13.63
CA TYR A 185 3.04 -3.83 -13.13
C TYR A 185 1.51 -3.75 -12.97
N PRO A 186 0.78 -4.88 -12.95
CA PRO A 186 -0.63 -4.90 -12.58
C PRO A 186 -0.80 -4.20 -11.23
N SER A 187 -1.64 -3.17 -11.16
CA SER A 187 -1.65 -2.20 -10.06
C SER A 187 -1.85 -2.84 -8.67
N PHE A 188 -2.68 -3.88 -8.58
CA PHE A 188 -2.88 -4.66 -7.35
C PHE A 188 -1.58 -5.28 -6.78
N PHE A 189 -0.51 -5.41 -7.56
CA PHE A 189 0.79 -5.90 -7.07
C PHE A 189 1.40 -5.05 -5.95
N TYR A 190 0.90 -3.84 -5.69
CA TYR A 190 1.44 -2.95 -4.67
C TYR A 190 1.57 -3.58 -3.26
N PHE A 191 0.70 -4.52 -2.87
CA PHE A 191 0.81 -5.22 -1.57
C PHE A 191 1.94 -6.27 -1.52
N TYR A 192 2.48 -6.68 -2.68
CA TYR A 192 3.69 -7.48 -2.81
C TYR A 192 4.96 -6.63 -2.93
N ASN A 193 4.87 -5.28 -2.86
CA ASN A 193 5.98 -4.38 -3.07
C ASN A 193 6.06 -3.32 -1.95
N GLY A 194 6.75 -3.65 -0.87
CA GLY A 194 6.73 -2.81 0.32
C GLY A 194 7.55 -3.34 1.49
N SER A 195 7.51 -2.60 2.59
CA SER A 195 8.04 -3.00 3.89
C SER A 195 7.00 -2.76 4.96
N LYS A 196 6.88 -3.68 5.91
CA LYS A 196 5.90 -3.64 6.98
C LYS A 196 6.59 -3.82 8.32
N VAL A 197 6.33 -2.89 9.22
CA VAL A 197 6.88 -2.85 10.57
C VAL A 197 5.72 -3.13 11.53
N HIS A 198 5.93 -4.07 12.43
CA HIS A 198 4.97 -4.44 13.47
C HIS A 198 5.61 -4.17 14.82
N LYS A 199 4.92 -3.41 15.66
CA LYS A 199 5.26 -3.16 17.06
C LYS A 199 4.20 -3.84 17.92
N TYR A 200 4.65 -4.65 18.86
CA TYR A 200 3.80 -5.29 19.85
C TYR A 200 4.23 -4.79 21.22
N ASP A 201 3.29 -4.24 21.98
CA ASP A 201 3.50 -4.03 23.41
C ASP A 201 3.22 -5.34 24.14
N ILE A 202 4.27 -5.95 24.69
CA ILE A 202 4.18 -7.18 25.47
C ILE A 202 4.23 -6.79 26.95
N ASP A 203 3.13 -7.02 27.66
CA ASP A 203 3.10 -6.96 29.12
C ASP A 203 3.77 -8.24 29.66
N ASP A 204 4.87 -8.06 30.38
CA ASP A 204 5.68 -9.12 30.96
C ASP A 204 5.71 -8.88 32.47
N THR A 205 5.07 -9.78 33.21
CA THR A 205 4.56 -9.59 34.59
C THR A 205 5.58 -9.26 35.68
N ASP A 206 6.86 -9.07 35.34
CA ASP A 206 7.98 -8.95 36.29
C ASP A 206 8.85 -7.67 36.14
N ASP A 207 8.89 -6.97 34.99
CA ASP A 207 9.49 -5.60 34.86
C ASP A 207 9.44 -5.07 33.40
N GLU A 208 9.02 -3.81 33.26
CA GLU A 208 9.02 -2.90 32.08
C GLU A 208 8.35 -3.43 30.78
N ASN A 209 7.35 -2.69 30.26
CA ASN A 209 6.71 -2.94 28.94
C ASN A 209 7.77 -3.16 27.84
N LYS A 210 7.75 -4.33 27.20
CA LYS A 210 8.71 -4.68 26.15
C LYS A 210 8.09 -4.50 24.76
N GLU A 211 8.49 -3.42 24.08
CA GLU A 211 8.16 -3.23 22.66
C GLU A 211 8.95 -4.26 21.81
N LEU A 212 8.25 -5.25 21.25
CA LEU A 212 8.81 -6.14 20.24
C LEU A 212 8.60 -5.54 18.85
N VAL A 213 9.69 -5.25 18.15
CA VAL A 213 9.64 -4.78 16.75
C VAL A 213 9.99 -5.92 15.78
N LYS A 214 9.09 -6.19 14.85
CA LYS A 214 9.33 -7.05 13.68
C LYS A 214 9.31 -6.20 12.41
N THR A 215 10.08 -6.57 11.41
CA THR A 215 10.07 -5.92 10.09
C THR A 215 10.17 -6.98 9.01
N SER A 216 9.24 -6.93 8.06
CA SER A 216 9.25 -7.76 6.86
C SER A 216 9.27 -6.87 5.62
N LYS A 217 9.81 -7.40 4.52
CA LYS A 217 9.84 -6.74 3.22
C LYS A 217 9.44 -7.71 2.14
N ILE A 218 8.48 -7.31 1.32
CA ILE A 218 8.10 -8.06 0.12
C ILE A 218 8.55 -7.25 -1.09
N THR A 219 9.26 -7.90 -2.01
CA THR A 219 9.83 -7.28 -3.20
C THR A 219 9.38 -8.00 -4.46
N ILE A 220 9.15 -7.23 -5.53
CA ILE A 220 8.84 -7.74 -6.87
C ILE A 220 9.99 -7.42 -7.81
N GLU A 221 10.40 -8.42 -8.59
CA GLU A 221 11.40 -8.32 -9.65
C GLU A 221 10.79 -8.91 -10.94
N SER A 222 10.83 -8.17 -12.05
CA SER A 222 10.55 -8.75 -13.38
C SER A 222 11.74 -9.61 -13.81
N ILE A 223 11.47 -10.83 -14.27
CA ILE A 223 12.50 -11.83 -14.61
C ILE A 223 12.24 -12.43 -16.00
N SER A 224 13.31 -12.92 -16.65
CA SER A 224 13.16 -13.62 -17.93
C SER A 224 12.72 -15.07 -17.72
N ALA A 225 12.14 -15.68 -18.77
CA ALA A 225 11.84 -17.11 -18.77
C ALA A 225 13.09 -17.98 -18.54
N SER A 226 14.28 -17.51 -18.92
CA SER A 226 15.57 -18.19 -18.66
C SER A 226 16.00 -18.16 -17.19
N ASP A 227 15.58 -17.15 -16.41
CA ASP A 227 15.82 -17.09 -14.97
C ASP A 227 14.87 -18.01 -14.20
N CYS A 228 13.77 -18.40 -14.84
CA CYS A 228 12.70 -19.25 -14.30
C CYS A 228 13.06 -20.74 -14.28
N THR A 229 14.15 -21.08 -13.59
CA THR A 229 14.73 -22.44 -13.50
C THR A 229 14.09 -23.33 -12.42
N SER A 230 13.23 -22.78 -11.57
CA SER A 230 12.55 -23.49 -10.48
C SER A 230 11.29 -24.22 -10.96
N SER A 231 10.91 -25.33 -10.31
CA SER A 231 9.59 -25.95 -10.50
C SER A 231 8.42 -25.04 -10.10
N ALA A 232 8.68 -24.01 -9.29
CA ALA A 232 7.73 -22.94 -8.98
C ALA A 232 7.43 -22.01 -10.19
N CYS A 233 8.16 -22.14 -11.30
CA CYS A 233 7.85 -21.50 -12.58
C CYS A 233 6.94 -22.33 -13.49
N ASP A 234 6.46 -23.50 -13.06
CA ASP A 234 5.53 -24.31 -13.84
C ASP A 234 4.07 -23.91 -13.58
N PHE A 235 3.57 -22.99 -14.40
CA PHE A 235 2.20 -22.46 -14.31
C PHE A 235 1.11 -23.43 -14.81
N SER A 236 1.48 -24.60 -15.36
CA SER A 236 0.53 -25.52 -16.02
C SER A 236 -0.53 -26.15 -15.10
N HIS A 237 -0.33 -26.09 -13.78
CA HIS A 237 -1.21 -26.67 -12.77
C HIS A 237 -1.56 -25.64 -11.67
N THR A 238 -2.12 -24.49 -12.08
CA THR A 238 -2.57 -23.44 -11.16
C THR A 238 -4.10 -23.50 -10.97
N THR A 239 -4.55 -23.64 -9.73
CA THR A 239 -5.96 -23.61 -9.29
C THR A 239 -5.97 -23.22 -7.80
N PRO A 240 -7.01 -22.53 -7.28
CA PRO A 240 -8.27 -22.16 -7.93
C PRO A 240 -8.19 -20.83 -8.71
N LEU A 241 -9.34 -20.39 -9.25
CA LEU A 241 -9.57 -19.03 -9.72
C LEU A 241 -9.90 -18.13 -8.51
N CYS A 242 -9.45 -16.88 -8.57
CA CYS A 242 -9.60 -15.86 -7.55
C CYS A 242 -9.90 -14.54 -8.23
N ASN A 243 -11.12 -14.04 -8.08
CA ASN A 243 -11.45 -12.69 -8.53
C ASN A 243 -11.07 -11.71 -7.42
N ILE A 244 -10.26 -10.70 -7.75
CA ILE A 244 -10.08 -9.55 -6.86
C ILE A 244 -11.39 -8.76 -6.83
N VAL A 245 -11.67 -8.14 -5.69
CA VAL A 245 -12.67 -7.07 -5.57
C VAL A 245 -12.06 -5.98 -4.69
N VAL A 246 -12.00 -4.75 -5.20
CA VAL A 246 -11.56 -3.58 -4.42
C VAL A 246 -12.71 -3.07 -3.55
N ASP A 247 -12.39 -2.75 -2.29
CA ASP A 247 -13.30 -2.07 -1.36
C ASP A 247 -12.76 -0.65 -1.09
N PRO A 248 -13.25 0.38 -1.80
CA PRO A 248 -12.85 1.77 -1.62
C PRO A 248 -13.47 2.44 -0.37
N ASP A 249 -14.08 1.69 0.54
CA ASP A 249 -14.41 2.13 1.90
C ASP A 249 -13.69 1.33 3.00
N GLY A 250 -13.11 0.17 2.67
CA GLY A 250 -12.48 -0.73 3.65
C GLY A 250 -11.41 -0.06 4.52
N TYR A 251 -10.58 0.80 3.94
CA TYR A 251 -9.51 1.50 4.66
C TYR A 251 -9.99 2.56 5.68
N LYS A 252 -11.28 2.95 5.65
CA LYS A 252 -11.88 3.85 6.65
C LYS A 252 -12.22 3.13 7.96
N GLN A 253 -12.13 1.80 7.99
CA GLN A 253 -12.42 1.00 9.17
C GLN A 253 -11.13 0.80 9.98
N THR A 254 -11.14 1.28 11.23
CA THR A 254 -10.06 1.15 12.22
C THR A 254 -9.70 -0.28 12.59
N ASN A 255 -10.52 -1.26 12.17
CA ASN A 255 -10.43 -2.63 12.66
C ASN A 255 -9.55 -3.50 11.75
N TYR A 256 -8.87 -4.47 12.36
CA TYR A 256 -7.89 -5.38 11.75
C TYR A 256 -8.35 -6.07 10.44
N SER A 257 -9.65 -6.29 10.25
CA SER A 257 -10.24 -7.10 9.18
C SER A 257 -10.36 -6.44 7.80
N ALA A 258 -10.36 -5.10 7.71
CA ALA A 258 -10.73 -4.41 6.48
C ALA A 258 -9.59 -4.39 5.45
N LYS A 259 -9.59 -5.41 4.59
CA LYS A 259 -8.73 -5.47 3.40
C LYS A 259 -9.35 -4.59 2.33
N ALA A 260 -8.60 -3.59 1.84
CA ALA A 260 -8.97 -2.85 0.62
C ALA A 260 -9.12 -3.76 -0.62
N PHE A 261 -8.68 -5.02 -0.52
CA PHE A 261 -8.78 -6.07 -1.52
C PHE A 261 -9.40 -7.31 -0.89
N THR A 262 -10.62 -7.64 -1.29
CA THR A 262 -11.22 -8.95 -0.97
C THR A 262 -11.02 -9.91 -2.14
N THR A 263 -11.31 -11.18 -1.91
CA THR A 263 -11.41 -12.20 -2.97
C THR A 263 -12.65 -13.02 -2.75
N ASP A 264 -13.29 -13.41 -3.85
CA ASP A 264 -14.48 -14.25 -3.88
C ASP A 264 -14.33 -15.58 -3.11
N ASN A 265 -13.10 -16.14 -3.04
CA ASN A 265 -12.79 -17.32 -2.25
C ASN A 265 -11.63 -17.11 -1.27
N THR A 266 -11.91 -16.41 -0.18
CA THR A 266 -10.95 -16.10 0.90
C THR A 266 -10.18 -17.31 1.45
N SER A 267 -10.76 -18.53 1.42
CA SER A 267 -10.11 -19.74 1.95
C SER A 267 -8.99 -20.29 1.08
N ALA A 268 -9.04 -20.06 -0.23
CA ALA A 268 -8.14 -20.65 -1.21
C ALA A 268 -7.37 -19.62 -2.05
N CYS A 269 -7.72 -18.33 -1.92
CA CYS A 269 -7.11 -17.21 -2.62
C CYS A 269 -6.06 -16.46 -1.79
N ASN A 270 -5.46 -17.12 -0.80
CA ASN A 270 -4.47 -16.54 0.12
C ASN A 270 -3.38 -15.76 -0.63
N PHE A 271 -3.20 -14.49 -0.26
CA PHE A 271 -2.06 -13.68 -0.69
C PHE A 271 -0.88 -13.92 0.25
N LEU A 272 0.32 -13.49 -0.15
CA LEU A 272 1.46 -13.49 0.74
C LEU A 272 1.27 -12.37 1.75
N LEU A 273 0.72 -12.74 2.92
CA LEU A 273 0.67 -11.86 4.06
C LEU A 273 2.04 -11.91 4.76
N SER A 274 2.54 -10.72 5.07
CA SER A 274 3.61 -10.49 6.05
C SER A 274 3.27 -11.00 7.45
N ASP A 275 1.97 -11.07 7.73
CA ASP A 275 1.39 -11.19 9.05
C ASP A 275 1.34 -12.69 9.43
N GLY A 276 2.53 -13.29 9.48
CA GLY A 276 2.77 -14.71 9.71
C GLY A 276 3.32 -15.00 11.10
N PHE A 277 2.66 -14.47 12.14
CA PHE A 277 2.91 -14.80 13.55
C PHE A 277 1.59 -14.81 14.31
#